data_AF-A0A644VFY0-F1
#
_entry.id   AF-A0A644VFY0-F1
#
_cell.length_a   1.000
_cell.length_b   1.000
_cell.length_c   1.000
_cell.angle_alpha   90.00
_cell.angle_beta   90.00
_cell.angle_gamma   90.00
#
_symmetry.space_group_name_H-M   'P 1'
#
loop_
_entity.id
_entity.type
_entity.pdbx_description
1 polymer ?
#
loop_
_entity_poly.entity_id
_entity_poly.type
_entity_poly.pdbx_seq_one_letter_code
_entity_poly.pdbx_strand_id
1 'polypeptide(L)'
;MNGRWLLANRDFLVRDLVRDYCTVYSLLADQRRRFDVDGAVSYTALRDLLGEAMRKGVFWRLKDTAHHLFRNSPGIEAMAPGGMPPLELPLPEEPADENGNAAEMAQITALRRHADSVLPGGAQAQKAFETLIDWCIGYAFHECAKLKEDAFQGQHYANRLIQISRRPGVTADMYNPLRGLGGQTSESSSRELSRIMHVLAHGLRLLTSYLAVERHNAHLARWLATEEDFARQVFGAGYEHLLASLFGNDRERLYLLAARDFLNAGRRNPALALLARARDGGSLGREGLALLHELECAAASEADCSGLCAACGKKNTLPCLPYLSSQGHGCA
;
A
#
# COMPACT_ATOMS: atom_id res chain seq x y z
N MET A 1 5.40 -7.91 -20.37
CA MET A 1 6.03 -7.98 -19.04
C MET A 1 6.23 -9.46 -18.74
N ASN A 2 7.46 -9.90 -18.48
CA ASN A 2 7.77 -11.33 -18.32
C ASN A 2 7.30 -11.83 -16.93
N GLY A 3 6.69 -13.01 -16.85
CA GLY A 3 6.17 -13.58 -15.60
C GLY A 3 7.22 -13.71 -14.49
N ARG A 4 8.46 -14.01 -14.87
CA ARG A 4 9.65 -13.96 -14.00
C ARG A 4 9.89 -12.62 -13.28
N TRP A 5 9.61 -11.47 -13.91
CA TRP A 5 9.73 -10.16 -13.23
C TRP A 5 8.63 -10.00 -12.19
N LEU A 6 7.40 -10.42 -12.51
CA LEU A 6 6.27 -10.34 -11.60
C LEU A 6 6.52 -11.19 -10.35
N LEU A 7 7.02 -12.42 -10.52
CA LEU A 7 7.35 -13.32 -9.41
C LEU A 7 8.46 -12.74 -8.51
N ALA A 8 9.52 -12.19 -9.10
CA ALA A 8 10.62 -11.59 -8.34
C ALA A 8 10.21 -10.34 -7.54
N ASN A 9 9.16 -9.63 -7.99
CA ASN A 9 8.70 -8.38 -7.37
C ASN A 9 7.36 -8.54 -6.62
N ARG A 10 6.82 -9.76 -6.54
CA ARG A 10 5.49 -10.01 -5.98
C ARG A 10 5.34 -9.47 -4.57
N ASP A 11 6.32 -9.72 -3.70
CA ASP A 11 6.24 -9.30 -2.29
C ASP A 11 6.14 -7.78 -2.15
N PHE A 12 6.92 -7.04 -2.96
CA PHE A 12 6.85 -5.58 -3.02
C PHE A 12 5.50 -5.10 -3.54
N LEU A 13 4.99 -5.72 -4.61
CA LEU A 13 3.71 -5.37 -5.21
C LEU A 13 2.54 -5.63 -4.25
N VAL A 14 2.53 -6.75 -3.52
CA VAL A 14 1.51 -7.03 -2.50
C VAL A 14 1.57 -6.00 -1.37
N ARG A 15 2.77 -5.65 -0.90
CA ARG A 15 2.94 -4.57 0.09
C ARG A 15 2.42 -3.23 -0.46
N ASP A 16 2.77 -2.88 -1.69
CA ASP A 16 2.36 -1.64 -2.33
C ASP A 16 0.84 -1.59 -2.58
N LEU A 17 0.23 -2.73 -2.94
CA LEU A 17 -1.21 -2.88 -3.04
C LEU A 17 -1.88 -2.51 -1.72
N VAL A 18 -1.46 -3.12 -0.60
CA VAL A 18 -2.07 -2.85 0.72
C VAL A 18 -1.87 -1.39 1.14
N ARG A 19 -0.65 -0.86 1.02
CA ARG A 19 -0.35 0.54 1.37
C ARG A 19 -1.20 1.51 0.56
N ASP A 20 -1.21 1.36 -0.75
CA ASP A 20 -1.88 2.31 -1.64
C ASP A 20 -3.41 2.16 -1.51
N TYR A 21 -3.93 0.95 -1.27
CA TYR A 21 -5.34 0.74 -0.93
C TYR A 21 -5.73 1.50 0.33
N CYS A 22 -4.95 1.37 1.40
CA CYS A 22 -5.23 2.06 2.65
C CYS A 22 -5.17 3.58 2.50
N THR A 23 -4.19 4.07 1.73
CA THR A 23 -4.03 5.50 1.42
C THR A 23 -5.24 6.04 0.65
N VAL A 24 -5.66 5.35 -0.41
CA VAL A 24 -6.82 5.73 -1.22
C VAL A 24 -8.09 5.72 -0.37
N TYR A 25 -8.32 4.67 0.42
CA TYR A 25 -9.48 4.56 1.28
C TYR A 25 -9.55 5.71 2.30
N SER A 26 -8.44 6.01 2.98
CA SER A 26 -8.37 7.09 3.97
C SER A 26 -8.67 8.46 3.34
N LEU A 27 -8.05 8.77 2.20
CA LEU A 27 -8.24 10.05 1.51
C LEU A 27 -9.69 10.25 1.04
N LEU A 28 -10.35 9.19 0.56
CA LEU A 28 -11.75 9.24 0.17
C LEU A 28 -12.69 9.32 1.38
N ALA A 29 -12.34 8.66 2.49
CA ALA A 29 -13.05 8.82 3.76
C ALA A 29 -12.95 10.26 4.30
N ASP A 30 -11.80 10.92 4.15
CA ASP A 30 -11.64 12.35 4.44
C ASP A 30 -12.54 13.21 3.55
N GLN A 31 -12.59 12.93 2.25
CA GLN A 31 -13.49 13.64 1.34
C GLN A 31 -14.96 13.41 1.70
N ARG A 32 -15.33 12.21 2.17
CA ARG A 32 -16.69 11.95 2.63
C ARG A 32 -17.04 12.78 3.86
N ARG A 33 -16.17 12.78 4.88
CA ARG A 33 -16.35 13.62 6.08
C ARG A 33 -16.46 15.09 5.72
N ARG A 34 -15.59 15.57 4.82
CA ARG A 34 -15.64 16.95 4.34
C ARG A 34 -16.96 17.25 3.65
N PHE A 35 -17.44 16.36 2.79
CA PHE A 35 -18.72 16.55 2.12
C PHE A 35 -19.88 16.61 3.11
N ASP A 36 -19.88 15.77 4.14
CA ASP A 36 -20.93 15.77 5.16
C ASP A 36 -20.95 17.08 6.00
N VAL A 37 -19.82 17.77 6.13
CA VAL A 37 -19.70 19.06 6.85
C VAL A 37 -19.91 20.28 5.95
N ASP A 38 -19.22 20.32 4.80
CA ASP A 38 -19.14 21.49 3.92
C ASP A 38 -20.12 21.42 2.73
N GLY A 39 -20.72 20.26 2.47
CA GLY A 39 -21.53 20.02 1.27
C GLY A 39 -20.73 19.95 -0.04
N ALA A 40 -19.40 19.87 0.04
CA ALA A 40 -18.50 19.91 -1.11
C ALA A 40 -17.30 18.96 -0.98
N VAL A 41 -16.83 18.46 -2.12
CA VAL A 41 -15.60 17.69 -2.23
C VAL A 41 -14.47 18.55 -2.77
N SER A 42 -13.23 18.27 -2.35
CA SER A 42 -12.06 19.01 -2.83
C SER A 42 -11.60 18.51 -4.20
N TYR A 43 -11.80 19.31 -5.24
CA TYR A 43 -11.24 19.04 -6.58
C TYR A 43 -9.73 18.79 -6.53
N THR A 44 -8.98 19.63 -5.82
CA THR A 44 -7.52 19.50 -5.71
C THR A 44 -7.10 18.17 -5.08
N ALA A 45 -7.80 17.71 -4.04
CA ALA A 45 -7.48 16.44 -3.39
C ALA A 45 -7.78 15.26 -4.32
N LEU A 46 -8.90 15.30 -5.04
CA LEU A 46 -9.26 14.25 -6.00
C LEU A 46 -8.32 14.24 -7.22
N ARG A 47 -7.91 15.42 -7.70
CA ARG A 47 -6.92 15.56 -8.76
C ARG A 47 -5.58 14.98 -8.33
N ASP A 48 -5.11 15.27 -7.12
CA ASP A 48 -3.83 14.75 -6.63
C ASP A 48 -3.90 13.24 -6.34
N LEU A 49 -5.07 12.74 -5.89
CA LEU A 49 -5.37 11.33 -5.64
C LEU A 49 -5.31 10.49 -6.92
N LEU A 50 -6.00 10.93 -7.98
CA LEU A 50 -6.02 10.26 -9.28
C LEU A 50 -4.75 10.54 -10.09
N GLY A 51 -4.21 11.74 -9.94
CA GLY A 51 -3.17 12.30 -10.77
C GLY A 51 -3.67 12.84 -12.11
N GLU A 52 -2.71 13.20 -12.93
CA GLU A 52 -2.89 13.70 -14.29
C GLU A 52 -2.16 12.80 -15.29
N ALA A 53 -2.42 12.97 -16.59
CA ALA A 53 -1.85 12.12 -17.64
C ALA A 53 -0.31 11.99 -17.54
N MET A 54 0.38 13.06 -17.15
CA MET A 54 1.85 13.09 -17.01
C MET A 54 2.34 12.73 -15.60
N ARG A 55 1.45 12.69 -14.59
CA ARG A 55 1.80 12.42 -13.19
C ARG A 55 0.71 11.59 -12.51
N LYS A 56 0.93 10.27 -12.47
CA LYS A 56 0.01 9.32 -11.84
C LYS A 56 -0.13 9.53 -10.33
N GLY A 57 -1.36 9.64 -9.85
CA GLY A 57 -1.70 9.72 -8.43
C GLY A 57 -1.65 8.34 -7.78
N VAL A 58 -1.86 8.30 -6.46
CA VAL A 58 -1.81 7.04 -5.69
C VAL A 58 -2.92 6.07 -6.10
N PHE A 59 -4.11 6.57 -6.47
CA PHE A 59 -5.18 5.69 -6.93
C PHE A 59 -4.88 5.06 -8.30
N TRP A 60 -4.19 5.80 -9.17
CA TRP A 60 -3.72 5.24 -10.43
C TRP A 60 -2.68 4.14 -10.19
N ARG A 61 -1.70 4.39 -9.30
CA ARG A 61 -0.71 3.38 -8.94
C ARG A 61 -1.35 2.13 -8.32
N LEU A 62 -2.35 2.31 -7.45
CA LEU A 62 -3.11 1.19 -6.89
C LEU A 62 -3.74 0.32 -7.99
N LYS A 63 -4.39 0.96 -8.97
CA LYS A 63 -4.99 0.28 -10.12
C LYS A 63 -3.94 -0.46 -10.95
N ASP A 64 -2.81 0.18 -11.27
CA ASP A 64 -1.74 -0.45 -12.05
C ASP A 64 -1.13 -1.64 -11.30
N THR A 65 -0.86 -1.51 -10.00
CA THR A 65 -0.36 -2.60 -9.15
C THR A 65 -1.33 -3.77 -9.11
N ALA A 66 -2.64 -3.51 -8.96
CA ALA A 66 -3.67 -4.55 -9.00
C ALA A 66 -3.70 -5.27 -10.35
N HIS A 67 -3.67 -4.54 -11.48
CA HIS A 67 -3.59 -5.15 -12.81
C HIS A 67 -2.36 -6.04 -12.96
N HIS A 68 -1.19 -5.58 -12.51
CA HIS A 68 0.05 -6.36 -12.57
C HIS A 68 -0.04 -7.63 -11.74
N LEU A 69 -0.56 -7.57 -10.52
CA LEU A 69 -0.70 -8.74 -9.65
C LEU A 69 -1.74 -9.74 -10.17
N PHE A 70 -2.90 -9.27 -10.60
CA PHE A 70 -4.09 -10.11 -10.78
C PHE A 70 -4.33 -10.55 -12.23
N ARG A 71 -4.02 -9.70 -13.22
CA ARG A 71 -4.31 -9.96 -14.64
C ARG A 71 -3.13 -10.57 -15.40
N ASN A 72 -1.90 -10.27 -14.97
CA ASN A 72 -0.70 -10.89 -15.56
C ASN A 72 -0.30 -12.20 -14.88
N SER A 73 -1.09 -12.68 -13.90
CA SER A 73 -0.95 -14.05 -13.40
C SER A 73 -1.44 -15.03 -14.49
N PRO A 74 -0.63 -16.01 -14.93
CA PRO A 74 -0.96 -16.88 -16.05
C PRO A 74 -2.31 -17.57 -15.82
N GLY A 75 -3.30 -17.25 -16.64
CA GLY A 75 -4.66 -17.80 -16.57
C GLY A 75 -5.84 -16.82 -16.74
N ILE A 76 -5.64 -15.57 -17.19
CA ILE A 76 -6.76 -14.70 -17.57
C ILE A 76 -6.55 -14.14 -18.99
N GLU A 77 -7.37 -14.61 -19.93
CA GLU A 77 -7.74 -13.85 -21.12
C GLU A 77 -8.46 -12.58 -20.66
N ALA A 78 -7.95 -11.42 -21.04
CA ALA A 78 -8.46 -10.12 -20.62
C ALA A 78 -9.92 -9.94 -21.06
N MET A 79 -10.85 -10.05 -20.11
CA MET A 79 -12.25 -9.70 -20.37
C MET A 79 -12.40 -8.18 -20.24
N ALA A 80 -12.42 -7.49 -21.38
CA ALA A 80 -12.70 -6.06 -21.45
C ALA A 80 -14.14 -5.75 -20.99
N PRO A 81 -14.40 -4.57 -20.39
CA PRO A 81 -15.75 -4.16 -20.05
C PRO A 81 -16.50 -3.77 -21.34
N GLY A 82 -17.21 -4.74 -21.92
CA GLY A 82 -18.11 -4.55 -23.05
C GLY A 82 -17.70 -5.31 -24.31
N GLY A 83 -18.37 -6.45 -24.55
CA GLY A 83 -18.70 -6.94 -25.88
C GLY A 83 -17.61 -7.64 -26.71
N MET A 84 -17.87 -8.93 -26.94
CA MET A 84 -17.32 -9.84 -27.96
C MET A 84 -16.06 -10.65 -27.57
N PRO A 85 -16.10 -12.00 -27.69
CA PRO A 85 -14.91 -12.84 -27.59
C PRO A 85 -13.96 -12.52 -28.76
N PRO A 86 -12.63 -12.55 -28.56
CA PRO A 86 -11.69 -12.38 -29.66
C PRO A 86 -11.86 -13.54 -30.64
N LEU A 87 -11.91 -13.21 -31.94
CA LEU A 87 -11.68 -14.20 -33.00
C LEU A 87 -10.24 -14.73 -32.82
N GLU A 88 -10.12 -16.05 -32.63
CA GLU A 88 -8.84 -16.75 -32.61
C GLU A 88 -8.07 -16.48 -33.91
N LEU A 89 -7.01 -15.67 -33.81
CA LEU A 89 -5.95 -15.59 -34.80
C LEU A 89 -4.77 -16.40 -34.26
N PRO A 90 -4.13 -17.28 -35.07
CA PRO A 90 -3.02 -18.09 -34.61
C PRO A 90 -1.87 -17.21 -34.12
N LEU A 91 -1.43 -17.44 -32.88
CA LEU A 91 -0.24 -16.80 -32.31
C LEU A 91 1.01 -17.26 -33.08
N PRO A 92 1.98 -16.37 -33.38
CA PRO A 92 3.31 -16.80 -33.81
C PRO A 92 3.99 -17.55 -32.66
N GLU A 93 4.55 -18.72 -32.94
CA GLU A 93 5.40 -19.47 -32.01
C GLU A 93 6.65 -18.65 -31.67
N GLU A 94 6.74 -18.14 -30.45
CA GLU A 94 8.01 -17.64 -29.91
C GLU A 94 8.81 -18.82 -29.30
N PRO A 95 10.15 -18.85 -29.48
CA PRO A 95 10.97 -19.96 -29.02
C PRO A 95 10.98 -20.05 -27.49
N ALA A 96 10.72 -21.26 -26.99
CA ALA A 96 10.64 -21.57 -25.57
C ALA A 96 12.02 -21.42 -24.88
N ASP A 97 12.12 -20.49 -23.94
CA ASP A 97 13.20 -20.46 -22.95
C ASP A 97 12.89 -21.51 -21.86
N GLU A 98 13.25 -22.77 -22.12
CA GLU A 98 12.84 -23.96 -21.35
C GLU A 98 13.24 -23.92 -19.86
N ASN A 99 14.32 -23.23 -19.49
CA ASN A 99 14.81 -23.15 -18.10
C ASN A 99 14.14 -22.03 -17.28
N GLY A 100 13.71 -20.94 -17.91
CA GLY A 100 13.00 -19.85 -17.23
C GLY A 100 11.59 -20.26 -16.77
N ASN A 101 10.92 -21.08 -17.57
CA ASN A 101 9.55 -21.53 -17.31
C ASN A 101 9.44 -22.54 -16.16
N ALA A 102 10.46 -23.37 -15.92
CA ALA A 102 10.40 -24.42 -14.89
C ALA A 102 10.41 -23.86 -13.46
N ALA A 103 11.29 -22.90 -13.17
CA ALA A 103 11.38 -22.26 -11.85
C ALA A 103 10.13 -21.40 -11.56
N GLU A 104 9.64 -20.68 -12.57
CA GLU A 104 8.38 -19.94 -12.51
C GLU A 104 7.19 -20.86 -12.25
N MET A 105 7.08 -21.98 -12.96
CA MET A 105 6.02 -22.97 -12.75
C MET A 105 6.08 -23.62 -11.37
N ALA A 106 7.28 -23.91 -10.86
CA ALA A 106 7.47 -24.46 -9.52
C ALA A 106 6.99 -23.49 -8.44
N GLN A 107 7.29 -22.19 -8.58
CA GLN A 107 6.84 -21.17 -7.65
C GLN A 107 5.32 -20.95 -7.71
N ILE A 108 4.73 -20.91 -8.91
CA ILE A 108 3.27 -20.84 -9.09
C ILE A 108 2.59 -22.05 -8.43
N THR A 109 3.15 -23.24 -8.62
CA THR A 109 2.64 -24.48 -8.01
C THR A 109 2.73 -24.42 -6.49
N ALA A 110 3.82 -23.88 -5.93
CA ALA A 110 3.97 -23.69 -4.50
C ALA A 110 2.92 -22.71 -3.94
N LEU A 111 2.65 -21.59 -4.63
CA LEU A 111 1.62 -20.62 -4.24
C LEU A 111 0.22 -21.24 -4.26
N ARG A 112 -0.11 -22.05 -5.28
CA ARG A 112 -1.40 -22.75 -5.37
C ARG A 112 -1.56 -23.75 -4.21
N ARG A 113 -0.56 -24.60 -3.98
CA ARG A 113 -0.55 -25.53 -2.85
C ARG A 113 -0.69 -24.82 -1.52
N HIS A 114 -0.04 -23.67 -1.36
CA HIS A 114 -0.18 -22.87 -0.15
C HIS A 114 -1.62 -22.37 0.02
N ALA A 115 -2.21 -21.79 -1.04
CA ALA A 115 -3.61 -21.37 -1.02
C ALA A 115 -4.57 -22.52 -0.66
N ASP A 116 -4.37 -23.71 -1.23
CA ASP A 116 -5.14 -24.92 -0.93
C ASP A 116 -5.06 -25.35 0.54
N SER A 117 -3.96 -25.02 1.23
CA SER A 117 -3.78 -25.33 2.65
C SER A 117 -4.35 -24.29 3.61
N VAL A 118 -4.48 -23.04 3.18
CA VAL A 118 -4.83 -21.91 4.07
C VAL A 118 -6.26 -21.45 3.88
N LEU A 119 -6.78 -21.49 2.65
CA LEU A 119 -8.08 -20.91 2.31
C LEU A 119 -9.18 -21.95 2.16
N PRO A 120 -10.38 -21.70 2.71
CA PRO A 120 -11.58 -22.42 2.31
C PRO A 120 -11.83 -22.24 0.80
N GLY A 121 -11.79 -23.32 0.02
CA GLY A 121 -11.88 -23.27 -1.44
C GLY A 121 -10.55 -23.03 -2.17
N GLY A 122 -9.43 -23.01 -1.44
CA GLY A 122 -8.08 -23.12 -1.97
C GLY A 122 -7.69 -22.08 -3.03
N ALA A 123 -6.92 -22.51 -4.03
CA ALA A 123 -6.45 -21.67 -5.12
C ALA A 123 -7.59 -21.05 -5.95
N GLN A 124 -8.75 -21.70 -6.03
CA GLN A 124 -9.92 -21.16 -6.72
C GLN A 124 -10.52 -19.97 -5.96
N ALA A 125 -10.65 -20.08 -4.63
CA ALA A 125 -11.07 -18.96 -3.78
C ALA A 125 -10.07 -17.80 -3.86
N GLN A 126 -8.77 -18.10 -3.85
CA GLN A 126 -7.73 -17.08 -4.04
C GLN A 126 -7.92 -16.33 -5.36
N LYS A 127 -8.18 -17.06 -6.46
CA LYS A 127 -8.41 -16.44 -7.76
C LYS A 127 -9.66 -15.58 -7.79
N ALA A 128 -10.74 -16.01 -7.13
CA ALA A 128 -11.95 -15.23 -7.00
C ALA A 128 -11.71 -13.92 -6.24
N PHE A 129 -10.90 -13.93 -5.17
CA PHE A 129 -10.50 -12.71 -4.47
C PHE A 129 -9.72 -11.76 -5.37
N GLU A 130 -8.74 -12.25 -6.12
CA GLU A 130 -7.97 -11.44 -7.07
C GLU A 130 -8.89 -10.72 -8.06
N THR A 131 -9.82 -11.45 -8.69
CA THR A 131 -10.76 -10.89 -9.66
C THR A 131 -11.68 -9.83 -9.04
N LEU A 132 -12.23 -10.10 -7.85
CA LEU A 132 -13.15 -9.17 -7.19
C LEU A 132 -12.44 -7.93 -6.65
N ILE A 133 -11.22 -8.07 -6.12
CA ILE A 133 -10.43 -6.92 -5.64
C ILE A 133 -10.05 -6.03 -6.83
N ASP A 134 -9.58 -6.61 -7.93
CA ASP A 134 -9.29 -5.88 -9.17
C ASP A 134 -10.51 -5.10 -9.67
N TRP A 135 -11.67 -5.75 -9.69
CA TRP A 135 -12.93 -5.12 -10.08
C TRP A 135 -13.31 -3.97 -9.14
N CYS A 136 -13.19 -4.15 -7.82
CA CYS A 136 -13.48 -3.11 -6.84
C CYS A 136 -12.60 -1.87 -7.06
N ILE A 137 -11.30 -2.07 -7.26
CA ILE A 137 -10.33 -1.00 -7.51
C ILE A 137 -10.67 -0.28 -8.83
N GLY A 138 -10.92 -1.04 -9.90
CA GLY A 138 -11.27 -0.49 -11.21
C GLY A 138 -12.57 0.33 -11.18
N TYR A 139 -13.63 -0.22 -10.58
CA TYR A 139 -14.92 0.46 -10.43
C TYR A 139 -14.77 1.76 -9.64
N ALA A 140 -14.15 1.69 -8.46
CA ALA A 140 -13.96 2.86 -7.60
C ALA A 140 -13.08 3.93 -8.26
N PHE A 141 -12.08 3.54 -9.06
CA PHE A 141 -11.24 4.46 -9.81
C PHE A 141 -12.07 5.27 -10.83
N HIS A 142 -12.93 4.60 -11.59
CA HIS A 142 -13.78 5.26 -12.59
C HIS A 142 -14.85 6.15 -11.94
N GLU A 143 -15.48 5.71 -10.85
CA GLU A 143 -16.40 6.56 -10.09
C GLU A 143 -15.68 7.77 -9.48
N CYS A 144 -14.46 7.60 -8.99
CA CYS A 144 -13.65 8.71 -8.48
C CYS A 144 -13.28 9.72 -9.58
N ALA A 145 -13.04 9.26 -10.81
CA ALA A 145 -12.81 10.14 -11.94
C ALA A 145 -14.04 11.02 -12.23
N LYS A 146 -15.25 10.43 -12.18
CA LYS A 146 -16.51 11.20 -12.30
C LYS A 146 -16.65 12.21 -11.17
N LEU A 147 -16.44 11.77 -9.93
CA LEU A 147 -16.51 12.63 -8.75
C LEU A 147 -15.54 13.83 -8.83
N LYS A 148 -14.34 13.63 -9.39
CA LYS A 148 -13.37 14.70 -9.63
C LYS A 148 -13.92 15.75 -10.60
N GLU A 149 -14.59 15.32 -11.67
CA GLU A 149 -15.24 16.24 -12.62
C GLU A 149 -16.42 16.98 -11.97
N ASP A 150 -17.23 16.31 -11.15
CA ASP A 150 -18.32 16.96 -10.40
C ASP A 150 -17.78 18.00 -9.39
N ALA A 151 -16.69 17.68 -8.69
CA ALA A 151 -16.01 18.62 -7.80
C ALA A 151 -15.48 19.84 -8.57
N PHE A 152 -14.94 19.64 -9.77
CA PHE A 152 -14.53 20.74 -10.65
C PHE A 152 -15.73 21.61 -11.06
N GLN A 153 -16.85 20.98 -11.43
CA GLN A 153 -18.08 21.67 -11.79
C GLN A 153 -18.64 22.52 -10.66
N GLY A 154 -18.71 21.97 -9.44
CA GLY A 154 -19.14 22.69 -8.26
C GLY A 154 -18.24 23.90 -7.95
N GLN A 155 -16.91 23.75 -8.05
CA GLN A 155 -15.97 24.81 -7.69
C GLN A 155 -15.88 25.92 -8.74
N HIS A 156 -15.94 25.59 -10.04
CA HIS A 156 -15.69 26.56 -11.11
C HIS A 156 -16.97 27.03 -11.79
N TYR A 157 -17.85 26.11 -12.19
CA TYR A 157 -19.03 26.46 -12.98
C TYR A 157 -20.16 27.03 -12.12
N ALA A 158 -20.45 26.46 -10.95
CA ALA A 158 -21.51 26.99 -10.08
C ALA A 158 -21.21 28.43 -9.64
N ASN A 159 -19.96 28.70 -9.24
CA ASN A 159 -19.50 30.04 -8.89
C ASN A 159 -19.57 31.00 -10.08
N ARG A 160 -19.19 30.54 -11.28
CA ARG A 160 -19.28 31.36 -12.49
C ARG A 160 -20.72 31.70 -12.86
N LEU A 161 -21.64 30.77 -12.68
CA LEU A 161 -23.07 30.98 -12.95
C LEU A 161 -23.66 32.06 -12.04
N ILE A 162 -23.27 32.10 -10.76
CA ILE A 162 -23.64 33.17 -9.81
C ILE A 162 -23.09 34.54 -10.26
N GLN A 163 -21.90 34.59 -10.84
CA GLN A 163 -21.35 35.84 -11.39
C GLN A 163 -22.12 36.32 -12.63
N ILE A 164 -22.49 35.38 -13.51
CA ILE A 164 -23.26 35.69 -14.73
C ILE A 164 -24.64 36.23 -14.36
N SER A 165 -25.31 35.65 -13.35
CA SER A 165 -26.65 36.08 -12.95
C SER A 165 -26.71 37.52 -12.42
N ARG A 166 -25.56 38.11 -12.05
CA ARG A 166 -25.45 39.50 -11.57
C ARG A 166 -25.20 40.51 -12.69
N ARG A 167 -25.05 40.08 -13.95
CA ARG A 167 -24.78 40.98 -15.07
C ARG A 167 -26.03 41.75 -15.50
N PRO A 168 -25.91 43.04 -15.84
CA PRO A 168 -27.02 43.79 -16.43
C PRO A 168 -27.55 43.09 -17.69
N GLY A 169 -28.87 42.94 -17.81
CA GLY A 169 -29.52 42.28 -18.94
C GLY A 169 -29.76 40.78 -18.79
N VAL A 170 -29.26 40.13 -17.73
CA VAL A 170 -29.65 38.74 -17.42
C VAL A 170 -30.94 38.76 -16.61
N THR A 171 -32.02 38.21 -17.18
CA THR A 171 -33.32 38.13 -16.51
C THR A 171 -33.46 36.85 -15.67
N ALA A 172 -34.43 36.84 -14.76
CA ALA A 172 -34.73 35.67 -13.94
C ALA A 172 -35.08 34.43 -14.79
N ASP A 173 -35.82 34.60 -15.89
CA ASP A 173 -36.21 33.48 -16.77
C ASP A 173 -35.01 32.86 -17.51
N MET A 174 -33.96 33.65 -17.79
CA MET A 174 -32.72 33.15 -18.40
C MET A 174 -31.88 32.33 -17.39
N TYR A 175 -31.89 32.73 -16.11
CA TYR A 175 -31.03 32.13 -15.08
C TYR A 175 -31.71 30.99 -14.30
N ASN A 176 -32.98 31.13 -13.95
CA ASN A 176 -33.70 30.22 -13.07
C ASN A 176 -33.64 28.74 -13.51
N PRO A 177 -33.75 28.40 -14.82
CA PRO A 177 -33.60 27.02 -15.27
C PRO A 177 -32.24 26.38 -14.92
N LEU A 178 -31.19 27.18 -14.80
CA LEU A 178 -29.82 26.72 -14.52
C LEU A 178 -29.49 26.70 -13.02
N ARG A 179 -30.30 27.36 -12.19
CA ARG A 179 -30.05 27.54 -10.74
C ARG A 179 -29.93 26.21 -10.00
N GLY A 180 -30.65 25.17 -10.44
CA GLY A 180 -30.68 23.85 -9.80
C GLY A 180 -29.45 22.98 -10.06
N LEU A 181 -28.61 23.32 -11.05
CA LEU A 181 -27.49 22.47 -11.47
C LEU A 181 -26.47 22.23 -10.35
N GLY A 182 -26.17 23.25 -9.53
CA GLY A 182 -25.25 23.08 -8.40
C GLY A 182 -25.75 22.08 -7.35
N GLY A 183 -27.08 22.05 -7.10
CA GLY A 183 -27.69 21.06 -6.22
C GLY A 183 -27.60 19.65 -6.80
N GLN A 184 -27.88 19.49 -8.10
CA GLN A 184 -27.76 18.21 -8.80
C GLN A 184 -26.33 17.65 -8.78
N THR A 185 -25.31 18.51 -8.97
CA THR A 185 -23.89 18.13 -8.85
C THR A 185 -23.51 17.69 -7.44
N SER A 186 -24.04 18.36 -6.41
CA SER A 186 -23.83 17.95 -5.01
C SER A 186 -24.50 16.60 -4.70
N GLU A 187 -25.74 16.40 -5.13
CA GLU A 187 -26.44 15.11 -5.01
C GLU A 187 -25.70 13.99 -5.73
N SER A 188 -25.16 14.26 -6.93
CA SER A 188 -24.30 13.32 -7.63
C SER A 188 -23.09 12.99 -6.76
N SER A 189 -22.31 14.00 -6.38
CA SER A 189 -21.09 13.82 -5.58
C SER A 189 -21.31 12.95 -4.34
N SER A 190 -22.43 13.14 -3.64
CA SER A 190 -22.84 12.31 -2.50
C SER A 190 -23.05 10.85 -2.88
N ARG A 191 -23.75 10.57 -3.98
CA ARG A 191 -23.97 9.21 -4.49
C ARG A 191 -22.68 8.54 -4.94
N GLU A 192 -21.84 9.25 -5.69
CA GLU A 192 -20.53 8.73 -6.12
C GLU A 192 -19.64 8.41 -4.92
N LEU A 193 -19.53 9.31 -3.94
CA LEU A 193 -18.80 9.04 -2.69
C LEU A 193 -19.34 7.80 -1.97
N SER A 194 -20.66 7.68 -1.84
CA SER A 194 -21.29 6.54 -1.16
C SER A 194 -20.96 5.21 -1.86
N ARG A 195 -21.03 5.18 -3.20
CA ARG A 195 -20.69 4.01 -4.00
C ARG A 195 -19.21 3.64 -3.89
N ILE A 196 -18.33 4.63 -4.02
CA ILE A 196 -16.88 4.43 -3.88
C ILE A 196 -16.54 3.86 -2.50
N MET A 197 -17.04 4.48 -1.43
CA MET A 197 -16.77 4.04 -0.06
C MET A 197 -17.31 2.63 0.21
N HIS A 198 -18.50 2.31 -0.31
CA HIS A 198 -19.08 0.97 -0.19
C HIS A 198 -18.21 -0.10 -0.87
N VAL A 199 -17.83 0.15 -2.13
CA VAL A 199 -17.03 -0.78 -2.94
C VAL A 199 -15.64 -0.96 -2.32
N LEU A 200 -14.97 0.13 -1.91
CA LEU A 200 -13.65 0.02 -1.30
C LEU A 200 -13.70 -0.62 0.10
N ALA A 201 -14.76 -0.37 0.89
CA ALA A 201 -14.92 -1.06 2.17
C ALA A 201 -15.14 -2.56 1.99
N HIS A 202 -15.86 -2.97 0.94
CA HIS A 202 -15.99 -4.38 0.60
C HIS A 202 -14.66 -4.97 0.13
N GLY A 203 -13.94 -4.27 -0.76
CA GLY A 203 -12.64 -4.71 -1.23
C GLY A 203 -11.59 -4.82 -0.12
N LEU A 204 -11.61 -3.97 0.92
CA LEU A 204 -10.77 -4.15 2.12
C LEU A 204 -11.06 -5.46 2.85
N ARG A 205 -12.34 -5.85 2.95
CA ARG A 205 -12.71 -7.15 3.56
C ARG A 205 -12.20 -8.31 2.72
N LEU A 206 -12.35 -8.24 1.40
CA LEU A 206 -11.81 -9.27 0.50
C LEU A 206 -10.27 -9.33 0.57
N LEU A 207 -9.62 -8.17 0.65
CA LEU A 207 -8.17 -8.06 0.79
C LEU A 207 -7.69 -8.75 2.07
N THR A 208 -8.44 -8.65 3.15
CA THR A 208 -8.14 -9.35 4.41
C THR A 208 -8.05 -10.86 4.22
N SER A 209 -8.99 -11.45 3.46
CA SER A 209 -8.97 -12.88 3.14
C SER A 209 -7.88 -13.25 2.14
N TYR A 210 -7.68 -12.43 1.10
CA TYR A 210 -6.64 -12.61 0.09
C TYR A 210 -5.24 -12.68 0.70
N LEU A 211 -4.97 -11.85 1.71
CA LEU A 211 -3.66 -11.76 2.34
C LEU A 211 -3.29 -12.96 3.21
N ALA A 212 -4.22 -13.88 3.51
CA ALA A 212 -3.91 -15.05 4.34
C ALA A 212 -2.76 -15.92 3.76
N VAL A 213 -2.61 -15.95 2.43
CA VAL A 213 -1.51 -16.68 1.76
C VAL A 213 -0.19 -15.91 1.73
N GLU A 214 -0.16 -14.66 2.18
CA GLU A 214 0.99 -13.75 2.12
C GLU A 214 1.73 -13.66 3.46
N ARG A 215 1.54 -14.66 4.35
CA ARG A 215 2.11 -14.72 5.72
C ARG A 215 3.63 -14.69 5.83
N HIS A 216 4.33 -14.90 4.71
CA HIS A 216 5.79 -14.89 4.62
C HIS A 216 6.35 -13.59 4.03
N ASN A 217 5.48 -12.67 3.57
CA ASN A 217 5.89 -11.43 2.93
C ASN A 217 6.48 -10.45 3.96
N ALA A 218 7.82 -10.39 4.03
CA ALA A 218 8.53 -9.59 5.02
C ALA A 218 8.34 -8.08 4.80
N HIS A 219 8.15 -7.64 3.55
CA HIS A 219 7.89 -6.23 3.24
C HIS A 219 6.51 -5.78 3.69
N LEU A 220 5.49 -6.64 3.51
CA LEU A 220 4.15 -6.42 4.05
C LEU A 220 4.18 -6.39 5.58
N ALA A 221 4.86 -7.34 6.22
CA ALA A 221 5.03 -7.37 7.67
C ALA A 221 5.70 -6.09 8.18
N ARG A 222 6.79 -5.66 7.53
CA ARG A 222 7.47 -4.40 7.87
C ARG A 222 6.55 -3.19 7.76
N TRP A 223 5.75 -3.10 6.69
CA TRP A 223 4.80 -2.01 6.52
C TRP A 223 3.72 -2.02 7.61
N LEU A 224 3.08 -3.18 7.85
CA LEU A 224 2.05 -3.34 8.89
C LEU A 224 2.57 -3.02 10.29
N ALA A 225 3.82 -3.40 10.61
CA ALA A 225 4.42 -3.14 11.91
C ALA A 225 4.86 -1.69 12.08
N THR A 226 5.25 -1.01 10.98
CA THR A 226 5.70 0.40 11.03
C THR A 226 4.50 1.36 11.04
N GLU A 227 3.53 1.12 10.16
CA GLU A 227 2.32 1.92 9.95
C GLU A 227 1.11 1.30 10.67
N GLU A 228 1.32 0.69 11.84
CA GLU A 228 0.32 -0.10 12.57
C GLU A 228 -0.95 0.70 12.87
N ASP A 229 -0.79 1.93 13.40
CA ASP A 229 -1.92 2.79 13.76
C ASP A 229 -2.74 3.21 12.52
N PHE A 230 -2.06 3.51 11.43
CA PHE A 230 -2.71 3.86 10.17
C PHE A 230 -3.47 2.68 9.58
N ALA A 231 -2.85 1.49 9.55
CA ALA A 231 -3.51 0.27 9.10
C ALA A 231 -4.71 -0.07 10.00
N ARG A 232 -4.57 0.01 11.32
CA ARG A 232 -5.66 -0.21 12.29
C ARG A 232 -6.81 0.76 12.08
N GLN A 233 -6.53 2.04 11.81
CA GLN A 233 -7.55 3.04 11.51
C GLN A 233 -8.34 2.70 10.24
N VAL A 234 -7.66 2.26 9.18
CA VAL A 234 -8.30 1.95 7.88
C VAL A 234 -9.08 0.65 7.91
N PHE A 235 -8.48 -0.44 8.42
CA PHE A 235 -9.14 -1.74 8.52
C PHE A 235 -10.21 -1.77 9.64
N GLY A 236 -10.12 -0.86 10.60
CA GLY A 236 -11.05 -0.75 11.73
C GLY A 236 -11.16 -2.08 12.49
N ALA A 237 -12.40 -2.53 12.72
CA ALA A 237 -12.67 -3.81 13.37
C ALA A 237 -12.09 -5.03 12.62
N GLY A 238 -11.80 -4.91 11.33
CA GLY A 238 -11.20 -5.97 10.52
C GLY A 238 -9.70 -6.17 10.75
N TYR A 239 -9.01 -5.24 11.44
CA TYR A 239 -7.56 -5.29 11.61
C TYR A 239 -7.10 -6.51 12.41
N GLU A 240 -7.80 -6.84 13.50
CA GLU A 240 -7.48 -8.02 14.31
C GLU A 240 -7.70 -9.31 13.51
N HIS A 241 -8.71 -9.34 12.64
CA HIS A 241 -8.96 -10.47 11.75
C HIS A 241 -7.87 -10.59 10.67
N LEU A 242 -7.36 -9.47 10.15
CA LEU A 242 -6.21 -9.46 9.25
C LEU A 242 -4.97 -10.07 9.89
N LEU A 243 -4.62 -9.64 11.10
CA LEU A 243 -3.46 -10.18 11.81
C LEU A 243 -3.63 -11.67 12.13
N ALA A 244 -4.83 -12.07 12.57
CA ALA A 244 -5.15 -13.48 12.80
C ALA A 244 -5.06 -14.30 11.51
N SER A 245 -5.45 -13.75 10.36
CA SER A 245 -5.39 -14.45 9.06
C SER A 245 -3.95 -14.61 8.57
N LEU A 246 -3.08 -13.62 8.79
CA LEU A 246 -1.67 -13.66 8.40
C LEU A 246 -0.83 -14.51 9.35
N PHE A 247 -0.98 -14.30 10.66
CA PHE A 247 -0.04 -14.82 11.66
C PHE A 247 -0.68 -15.79 12.66
N GLY A 248 -1.99 -15.99 12.60
CA GLY A 248 -2.71 -16.83 13.57
C GLY A 248 -2.57 -16.26 14.98
N ASN A 249 -2.24 -17.13 15.93
CA ASN A 249 -2.00 -16.76 17.32
C ASN A 249 -0.59 -16.21 17.57
N ASP A 250 0.30 -16.29 16.59
CA ASP A 250 1.70 -15.87 16.70
C ASP A 250 1.88 -14.43 16.24
N ARG A 251 1.41 -13.48 17.06
CA ARG A 251 1.52 -12.04 16.75
C ARG A 251 2.96 -11.53 16.72
N GLU A 252 3.84 -12.17 17.49
CA GLU A 252 5.27 -11.84 17.52
C GLU A 252 5.90 -11.95 16.13
N ARG A 253 5.43 -12.90 15.31
CA ARG A 253 5.90 -13.11 13.93
C ARG A 253 5.84 -11.87 13.05
N LEU A 254 4.85 -11.00 13.22
CA LEU A 254 4.77 -9.72 12.51
C LEU A 254 6.04 -8.90 12.74
N TYR A 255 6.41 -8.72 14.00
CA TYR A 255 7.55 -7.90 14.41
C TYR A 255 8.88 -8.57 14.07
N LEU A 256 8.97 -9.91 14.18
CA LEU A 256 10.17 -10.65 13.78
C LEU A 256 10.46 -10.55 12.28
N LEU A 257 9.44 -10.74 11.44
CA LEU A 257 9.59 -10.60 9.98
C LEU A 257 9.99 -9.17 9.60
N ALA A 258 9.33 -8.17 10.21
CA ALA A 258 9.63 -6.77 10.01
C ALA A 258 11.07 -6.40 10.43
N ALA A 259 11.50 -6.85 11.61
CA ALA A 259 12.84 -6.63 12.12
C ALA A 259 13.90 -7.30 11.23
N ARG A 260 13.66 -8.55 10.80
CA ARG A 260 14.56 -9.25 9.88
C ARG A 260 14.65 -8.53 8.53
N ASP A 261 13.55 -8.00 7.99
CA ASP A 261 13.56 -7.21 6.75
C ASP A 261 14.42 -5.95 6.89
N PHE A 262 14.33 -5.25 8.02
CA PHE A 262 15.21 -4.12 8.31
C PHE A 262 16.68 -4.54 8.40
N LEU A 263 16.99 -5.64 9.10
CA LEU A 263 18.35 -6.15 9.25
C LEU A 263 18.95 -6.57 7.91
N ASN A 264 18.18 -7.25 7.06
CA ASN A 264 18.59 -7.62 5.70
C ASN A 264 18.89 -6.40 4.84
N ALA A 265 18.21 -5.28 5.08
CA ALA A 265 18.49 -3.99 4.45
C ALA A 265 19.65 -3.20 5.11
N GLY A 266 20.35 -3.78 6.08
CA GLY A 266 21.41 -3.12 6.84
C GLY A 266 20.92 -2.03 7.81
N ARG A 267 19.61 -1.96 8.08
CA ARG A 267 18.96 -0.93 8.90
C ARG A 267 18.76 -1.42 10.34
N ARG A 268 19.84 -1.44 11.11
CA ARG A 268 19.83 -1.93 12.50
C ARG A 268 18.99 -1.08 13.47
N ASN A 269 19.15 0.23 13.46
CA ASN A 269 18.45 1.13 14.40
C ASN A 269 16.92 1.07 14.27
N PRO A 270 16.33 1.05 13.06
CA PRO A 270 14.89 0.82 12.90
C PRO A 270 14.41 -0.54 13.43
N ALA A 271 15.19 -1.61 13.23
CA ALA A 271 14.85 -2.93 13.76
C ALA A 271 14.82 -2.93 15.29
N LEU A 272 15.83 -2.32 15.93
CA LEU A 272 15.89 -2.13 17.38
C LEU A 272 14.70 -1.34 17.92
N ALA A 273 14.42 -0.18 17.33
CA ALA A 273 13.31 0.68 17.74
C ALA A 273 11.95 -0.03 17.60
N LEU A 274 11.76 -0.78 16.51
CA LEU A 274 10.54 -1.56 16.28
C LEU A 274 10.35 -2.64 17.36
N LEU A 275 11.39 -3.43 17.64
CA LEU A 275 11.32 -4.51 18.64
C LEU A 275 11.15 -3.94 20.05
N ALA A 276 11.83 -2.85 20.40
CA ALA A 276 11.65 -2.19 21.70
C ALA A 276 10.20 -1.72 21.88
N ARG A 277 9.61 -1.09 20.87
CA ARG A 277 8.20 -0.68 20.90
C ARG A 277 7.26 -1.89 21.04
N ALA A 278 7.53 -2.99 20.33
CA ALA A 278 6.74 -4.21 20.43
C ALA A 278 6.86 -4.89 21.81
N ARG A 279 8.05 -4.85 22.44
CA ARG A 279 8.25 -5.29 23.83
C ARG A 279 7.38 -4.49 24.79
N ASP A 280 7.44 -3.16 24.69
CA ASP A 280 6.73 -2.27 25.60
C ASP A 280 5.20 -2.42 25.47
N GLY A 281 4.72 -2.81 24.27
CA GLY A 281 3.32 -3.16 24.00
C GLY A 281 2.92 -4.60 24.39
N GLY A 282 3.84 -5.42 24.90
CA GLY A 282 3.57 -6.82 25.27
C GLY A 282 3.37 -7.76 24.07
N SER A 283 3.79 -7.36 22.87
CA SER A 283 3.59 -8.11 21.62
C SER A 283 4.79 -8.98 21.22
N LEU A 284 5.87 -8.97 22.00
CA LEU A 284 7.01 -9.87 21.82
C LEU A 284 6.94 -11.05 22.80
N GLY A 285 7.21 -12.23 22.25
CA GLY A 285 7.46 -13.47 22.97
C GLY A 285 8.95 -13.71 23.13
N ARG A 286 9.33 -14.99 23.25
CA ARG A 286 10.70 -15.36 23.63
C ARG A 286 11.72 -15.06 22.54
N GLU A 287 11.36 -15.28 21.27
CA GLU A 287 12.28 -15.15 20.15
C GLU A 287 12.64 -13.70 19.86
N GLY A 288 11.66 -12.81 19.88
CA GLY A 288 11.83 -11.37 19.67
C GLY A 288 12.54 -10.70 20.82
N LEU A 289 12.31 -11.14 22.07
CA LEU A 289 13.10 -10.68 23.22
C LEU A 289 14.58 -11.09 23.09
N ALA A 290 14.85 -12.31 22.65
CA ALA A 290 16.22 -12.77 22.39
C ALA A 290 16.88 -11.95 21.28
N LEU A 291 16.19 -11.75 20.14
CA LEU A 291 16.70 -10.93 19.04
C LEU A 291 16.95 -9.48 19.46
N LEU A 292 16.04 -8.87 20.23
CA LEU A 292 16.22 -7.52 20.77
C LEU A 292 17.47 -7.44 21.64
N HIS A 293 17.65 -8.40 22.55
CA HIS A 293 18.81 -8.44 23.44
C HIS A 293 20.14 -8.61 22.67
N GLU A 294 20.17 -9.47 21.66
CA GLU A 294 21.34 -9.61 20.78
C GLU A 294 21.69 -8.30 20.08
N LEU A 295 20.66 -7.60 19.57
CA LEU A 295 20.86 -6.33 18.88
C LEU A 295 21.34 -5.22 19.83
N GLU A 296 20.81 -5.16 21.06
CA GLU A 296 21.21 -4.22 22.11
C GLU A 296 22.66 -4.48 22.56
N CYS A 297 23.03 -5.75 22.81
CA CYS A 297 24.39 -6.13 23.20
C CYS A 297 25.42 -5.74 22.14
N ALA A 298 25.15 -6.04 20.87
CA ALA A 298 26.11 -5.69 19.83
C ALA A 298 26.14 -4.17 19.54
N ALA A 299 25.03 -3.43 19.76
CA ALA A 299 25.07 -1.96 19.73
C ALA A 299 25.91 -1.37 20.87
N ALA A 300 25.83 -1.93 22.08
CA ALA A 300 26.69 -1.54 23.20
C ALA A 300 28.17 -1.85 22.92
N SER A 301 28.48 -2.99 22.28
CA SER A 301 29.85 -3.33 21.89
C SER A 301 30.41 -2.40 20.80
N GLU A 302 29.59 -1.97 19.84
CA GLU A 302 30.00 -1.00 18.81
C GLU A 302 30.24 0.39 19.41
N ALA A 303 29.41 0.81 20.37
CA ALA A 303 29.63 2.04 21.14
C ALA A 303 30.94 1.97 21.94
N ASP A 304 31.23 0.82 22.55
CA ASP A 304 32.47 0.59 23.29
C ASP A 304 33.71 0.58 22.40
N CYS A 305 33.61 0.10 21.16
CA CYS A 305 34.70 0.11 20.18
C CYS A 305 34.88 1.45 19.46
N SER A 306 33.82 2.24 19.30
CA SER A 306 33.88 3.56 18.64
C SER A 306 34.71 4.61 19.41
N GLY A 307 34.99 4.34 20.69
CA GLY A 307 35.90 5.13 21.52
C GLY A 307 37.38 4.69 21.46
N LEU A 308 37.71 3.60 20.75
CA LEU A 308 39.08 3.08 20.67
C LEU A 308 39.84 3.76 19.52
N CYS A 309 40.87 4.51 19.88
CA CYS A 309 41.75 5.16 18.90
C CYS A 309 42.54 4.11 18.09
N ALA A 310 42.41 4.13 16.76
CA ALA A 310 43.04 3.15 15.85
C ALA A 310 44.58 3.11 15.92
N ALA A 311 45.22 4.13 16.50
CA ALA A 311 46.67 4.21 16.67
C ALA A 311 47.18 3.59 18.00
N CYS A 312 46.36 3.53 19.05
CA CYS A 312 46.81 3.10 20.38
C CYS A 312 45.89 2.13 21.13
N GLY A 313 44.71 1.82 20.60
CA GLY A 313 43.79 0.84 21.17
C GLY A 313 43.20 1.22 22.53
N LYS A 314 43.24 2.51 22.93
CA LYS A 314 42.68 2.99 24.20
C LYS A 314 41.36 3.73 24.00
N LYS A 315 40.42 3.52 24.94
CA LYS A 315 39.12 4.21 25.03
C LYS A 315 39.40 5.65 25.47
N ASN A 316 39.29 6.64 24.59
CA ASN A 316 39.54 8.05 24.94
C ASN A 316 38.43 8.97 24.41
N THR A 317 38.05 9.95 25.23
CA THR A 317 37.09 11.02 24.93
C THR A 317 37.67 12.14 24.05
N LEU A 318 38.96 12.07 23.69
CA LEU A 318 39.69 13.05 22.88
C LEU A 318 40.51 12.34 21.78
N PRO A 319 40.60 12.90 20.55
CA PRO A 319 41.34 12.29 19.45
C PRO A 319 42.86 12.29 19.70
N CYS A 320 43.51 11.15 19.42
CA CYS A 320 44.96 11.02 19.43
C CYS A 320 45.58 11.92 18.35
N LEU A 321 46.30 12.97 18.74
CA LEU A 321 47.04 13.82 17.80
C LEU A 321 48.33 13.10 17.36
N PRO A 322 48.50 12.78 16.06
CA PRO A 322 49.60 11.95 15.56
C PRO A 322 50.96 12.68 15.47
N TYR A 323 51.12 13.86 16.08
CA TYR A 323 52.27 14.74 15.84
C TYR A 323 53.20 14.96 17.06
N LEU A 324 53.02 14.21 18.15
CA LEU A 324 53.87 14.35 19.35
C LEU A 324 54.64 13.07 19.72
N SER A 325 54.76 12.10 18.81
CA SER A 325 55.64 10.93 18.98
C SER A 325 57.09 11.27 18.61
N SER A 326 57.67 12.26 19.29
CA SER A 326 59.10 12.24 19.58
C SER A 326 59.28 12.68 21.02
N GLN A 327 60.01 11.87 21.79
CA GLN A 327 60.25 11.97 23.22
C GLN A 327 59.18 11.29 24.09
N GLY A 328 59.47 10.03 24.40
CA GLY A 328 58.59 9.17 25.17
C GLY A 328 58.36 9.70 26.57
N HIS A 329 57.12 10.02 26.89
CA HIS A 329 56.55 9.96 28.23
C HIS A 329 55.18 9.27 28.10
N GLY A 330 54.89 8.36 29.04
CA GLY A 330 53.69 7.54 29.04
C GLY A 330 52.41 8.36 29.08
N CYS A 331 51.33 7.76 28.58
CA CYS A 331 49.98 8.31 28.62
C CYS A 331 49.61 8.79 30.03
N ALA A 332 49.22 10.06 30.14
CA ALA A 332 48.29 10.52 31.16
C ALA A 332 46.86 10.13 30.76
#